data_AF-A0A6L9W0Q3-F1
#
_entry.id   AF-A0A6L9W0Q3-F1
#
_cell.length_a   1.000
_cell.length_b   1.000
_cell.length_c   1.000
_cell.angle_alpha   90.00
_cell.angle_beta   90.00
_cell.angle_gamma   90.00
#
_symmetry.space_group_name_H-M   'P 1'
#
loop_
_entity.id
_entity.type
_entity.pdbx_description
1 polymer ?
#
loop_
_entity_poly.entity_id
_entity_poly.type
_entity_poly.pdbx_seq_one_letter_code
_entity_poly.pdbx_strand_id
1 'polypeptide(L)'
;MSTDRELDDRLAAAAGVRDADLPALPDDFLAVLRVDADEPASVVAARQLVADARGARVRPRRRRPSRKLLARAGAGLLVIAAAWTAAVVVDTPDRPGPRQASPTPSVGIEAPVEGIRLVAAEAVTFPLSVDPVPEGLTPTFSRWGGVAFYPGQPLVFSADYSSEDGDRFLVRLFPDDPRAWPDSGWSVDGPVTGTVGVDGATAEVRQGDGYVTLLWERPDGRWSQVLGEGAYGGTEAARAVAESIVDRPQPVGLQFGLAPAGWSIGGYEESRSLDLVSDTDPQQLLRLSLIGREGGLTIDTALLGEDSVGPAVPVTVKGLEARLALVEGDPDFWRLVGQFPDGPMFLLVAPQDVTQEQLLAIAEQVTYTP
;
A
#
# COMPACT_ATOMS: atom_id res chain seq x y z
N MET A 1 -18.54 19.55 -23.72
CA MET A 1 -17.12 19.82 -23.48
C MET A 1 -16.92 21.31 -23.60
N SER A 2 -16.50 21.99 -22.53
CA SER A 2 -16.11 23.40 -22.64
C SER A 2 -14.71 23.47 -23.24
N THR A 3 -14.52 24.29 -24.26
CA THR A 3 -13.18 24.47 -24.85
C THR A 3 -12.27 25.21 -23.86
N ASP A 4 -10.95 25.05 -23.95
CA ASP A 4 -9.99 25.79 -23.11
C ASP A 4 -10.24 27.30 -23.14
N ARG A 5 -10.67 27.81 -24.30
CA ARG A 5 -11.08 29.19 -24.49
C ARG A 5 -12.30 29.59 -23.65
N GLU A 6 -13.31 28.73 -23.55
CA GLU A 6 -14.47 28.99 -22.69
C GLU A 6 -14.11 28.95 -21.21
N LEU A 7 -13.09 28.17 -20.84
CA LEU A 7 -12.59 28.08 -19.48
C LEU A 7 -11.80 29.34 -19.10
N ASP A 8 -10.96 29.83 -20.02
CA ASP A 8 -10.25 31.11 -19.91
C ASP A 8 -11.22 32.29 -19.84
N ASP A 9 -12.27 32.30 -20.66
CA ASP A 9 -13.29 33.34 -20.66
C ASP A 9 -14.07 33.35 -19.33
N ARG A 10 -14.34 32.18 -18.74
CA ARG A 10 -14.97 32.06 -17.41
C ARG A 10 -14.04 32.50 -16.28
N LEU A 11 -12.75 32.17 -16.35
CA LEU A 11 -11.76 32.61 -15.37
C LEU A 11 -11.53 34.12 -15.44
N ALA A 12 -11.47 34.69 -16.63
CA ALA A 12 -11.38 36.13 -16.83
C ALA A 12 -12.62 36.86 -16.32
N ALA A 13 -13.81 36.28 -16.50
CA ALA A 13 -15.06 36.82 -15.94
C ALA A 13 -15.09 36.76 -14.41
N ALA A 14 -14.46 35.75 -13.80
CA ALA A 14 -14.39 35.58 -12.35
C ALA A 14 -13.35 36.48 -11.67
N ALA A 15 -12.34 36.98 -12.40
CA ALA A 15 -11.24 37.77 -11.85
C ALA A 15 -11.65 39.13 -11.23
N GLY A 16 -12.90 39.56 -11.44
CA GLY A 16 -13.45 40.80 -10.87
C GLY A 16 -14.45 40.61 -9.72
N VAL A 17 -14.78 39.37 -9.35
CA VAL A 17 -15.74 39.08 -8.28
C VAL A 17 -15.05 39.28 -6.94
N ARG A 18 -15.51 40.23 -6.13
CA ARG A 18 -15.02 40.43 -4.77
C ARG A 18 -15.81 39.55 -3.82
N ASP A 19 -15.24 39.22 -2.66
CA ASP A 19 -15.93 38.43 -1.63
C ASP A 19 -17.30 39.03 -1.23
N ALA A 20 -17.44 40.35 -1.30
CA ALA A 20 -18.69 41.06 -1.03
C ALA A 20 -19.78 40.85 -2.11
N ASP A 21 -19.39 40.39 -3.30
CA ASP A 21 -20.28 40.10 -4.42
C ASP A 21 -20.77 38.64 -4.41
N LEU A 22 -20.21 37.80 -3.52
CA LEU A 22 -20.64 36.42 -3.33
C LEU A 22 -21.88 36.37 -2.44
N PRO A 23 -22.88 35.52 -2.75
CA PRO A 23 -24.00 35.31 -1.86
C PRO A 23 -23.50 34.76 -0.52
N ALA A 24 -24.15 35.19 0.58
CA ALA A 24 -23.85 34.65 1.90
C ALA A 24 -23.97 33.12 1.86
N LEU A 25 -22.97 32.42 2.40
CA LEU A 25 -23.00 30.97 2.49
C LEU A 25 -24.20 30.56 3.35
N PRO A 26 -24.95 29.50 2.96
CA PRO A 26 -26.08 29.03 3.74
C PRO A 26 -25.69 28.72 5.19
N ASP A 27 -26.54 29.12 6.13
CA ASP A 27 -26.25 28.96 7.57
C ASP A 27 -26.02 27.49 7.97
N ASP A 28 -26.64 26.54 7.28
CA ASP A 28 -26.45 25.11 7.51
C ASP A 28 -25.04 24.64 7.13
N PHE A 29 -24.45 25.22 6.08
CA PHE A 29 -23.06 24.94 5.69
C PHE A 29 -22.06 25.57 6.68
N LEU A 30 -22.37 26.76 7.18
CA LEU A 30 -21.58 27.39 8.24
C LEU A 30 -21.74 26.65 9.58
N ALA A 31 -22.88 26.02 9.85
CA ALA A 31 -23.08 25.17 11.02
C ALA A 31 -22.21 23.91 10.94
N VAL A 32 -22.08 23.28 9.76
CA VAL A 32 -21.16 22.16 9.53
C VAL A 32 -19.70 22.58 9.73
N LEU A 33 -19.31 23.80 9.32
CA LEU A 33 -17.96 24.33 9.54
C LEU A 33 -17.69 24.79 10.98
N ARG A 34 -18.72 25.00 11.80
CA ARG A 34 -18.61 25.47 13.20
C ARG A 34 -18.66 24.33 14.22
N VAL A 35 -19.04 23.12 13.82
CA VAL A 35 -19.28 22.01 14.75
C VAL A 35 -18.02 21.25 15.15
N ASP A 36 -16.90 21.32 14.43
CA ASP A 36 -15.61 20.85 14.95
C ASP A 36 -14.46 21.67 14.38
N ALA A 37 -13.79 22.40 15.27
CA ALA A 37 -12.51 23.03 15.02
C ALA A 37 -11.41 22.04 15.36
N ASP A 38 -11.13 21.14 14.42
CA ASP A 38 -9.79 20.64 14.11
C ASP A 38 -9.89 19.93 12.76
N GLU A 39 -9.20 20.49 11.76
CA GLU A 39 -9.35 20.09 10.36
C GLU A 39 -9.08 18.59 10.18
N PRO A 40 -10.05 17.78 9.68
CA PRO A 40 -9.84 16.35 9.51
C PRO A 40 -8.64 16.09 8.60
N ALA A 41 -7.81 15.10 8.94
CA ALA A 41 -6.62 14.74 8.17
C ALA A 41 -6.92 14.49 6.67
N SER A 42 -8.14 14.06 6.34
CA SER A 42 -8.62 13.92 4.96
C SER A 42 -8.73 15.22 4.19
N VAL A 43 -9.06 16.34 4.85
CA VAL A 43 -9.14 17.68 4.25
C VAL A 43 -7.73 18.25 4.04
N VAL A 44 -6.81 18.02 4.97
CA VAL A 44 -5.38 18.37 4.82
C VAL A 44 -4.74 17.57 3.67
N ALA A 45 -4.99 16.26 3.61
CA ALA A 45 -4.51 15.39 2.54
C ALA A 45 -5.10 15.79 1.17
N ALA A 46 -6.40 16.10 1.09
CA ALA A 46 -7.02 16.57 -0.14
C ALA A 46 -6.46 17.92 -0.61
N ARG A 47 -6.17 18.86 0.31
CA ARG A 47 -5.52 20.14 -0.03
C ARG A 47 -4.10 19.94 -0.53
N GLN A 48 -3.34 19.06 0.10
CA GLN A 48 -1.99 18.72 -0.32
C GLN A 48 -2.00 18.09 -1.72
N LEU A 49 -2.89 17.13 -1.98
CA LEU A 49 -3.08 16.51 -3.29
C LEU A 49 -3.42 17.54 -4.39
N VAL A 50 -4.29 18.50 -4.08
CA VAL A 50 -4.66 19.59 -5.01
C VAL A 50 -3.49 20.56 -5.23
N ALA A 51 -2.71 20.86 -4.20
CA ALA A 51 -1.50 21.69 -4.31
C ALA A 51 -0.43 21.01 -5.17
N ASP A 52 -0.25 19.69 -5.02
CA ASP A 52 0.71 18.89 -5.77
C ASP A 52 0.31 18.78 -7.25
N ALA A 53 -0.98 18.55 -7.53
CA ALA A 53 -1.52 18.56 -8.89
C ALA A 53 -1.37 19.93 -9.59
N ARG A 54 -1.45 21.04 -8.83
CA ARG A 54 -1.22 22.40 -9.35
C ARG A 54 0.28 22.68 -9.54
N GLY A 55 1.13 22.21 -8.64
CA GLY A 55 2.59 22.36 -8.72
C GLY A 55 3.21 21.59 -9.90
N ALA A 56 2.66 20.40 -10.21
CA ALA A 56 3.05 19.60 -11.36
C ALA A 56 2.76 20.29 -12.70
N ARG A 57 1.70 21.11 -12.78
CA ARG A 57 1.29 21.82 -14.00
C ARG A 57 2.08 23.11 -14.27
N VAL A 58 2.76 23.68 -13.27
CA VAL A 58 3.42 25.00 -13.38
C VAL A 58 4.94 24.89 -13.64
N ARG A 59 5.54 23.69 -13.64
CA ARG A 59 6.98 23.57 -13.95
C ARG A 59 7.24 23.70 -15.46
N PRO A 60 7.95 24.74 -15.94
CA PRO A 60 8.36 24.81 -17.33
C PRO A 60 9.37 23.70 -17.62
N ARG A 61 9.10 22.88 -18.64
CA ARG A 61 9.99 21.85 -19.18
C ARG A 61 11.39 22.42 -19.41
N ARG A 62 12.32 22.19 -18.47
CA ARG A 62 13.75 22.46 -18.68
C ARG A 62 14.29 21.48 -19.71
N ARG A 63 14.40 21.94 -20.95
CA ARG A 63 15.22 21.30 -22.00
C ARG A 63 16.61 21.01 -21.43
N ARG A 64 16.98 19.74 -21.30
CA ARG A 64 18.37 19.32 -21.13
C ARG A 64 18.91 18.75 -22.45
N PRO A 65 20.21 18.97 -22.71
CA PRO A 65 20.79 18.82 -24.03
C PRO A 65 21.11 17.37 -24.36
N SER A 66 20.86 17.00 -25.61
CA SER A 66 21.23 15.73 -26.20
C SER A 66 22.73 15.47 -26.11
N ARG A 67 23.13 14.31 -25.58
CA ARG A 67 24.44 13.71 -25.88
C ARG A 67 24.25 12.26 -26.28
N LYS A 68 24.71 12.01 -27.50
CA LYS A 68 24.85 10.73 -28.19
C LYS A 68 25.91 9.86 -27.50
N LEU A 69 25.84 8.55 -27.80
CA LEU A 69 26.89 7.52 -27.73
C LEU A 69 27.23 7.04 -26.30
N LEU A 70 27.26 5.75 -25.96
CA LEU A 70 27.77 4.58 -26.69
C LEU A 70 27.15 3.29 -26.13
N ALA A 71 26.88 2.37 -27.04
CA ALA A 71 26.65 0.95 -26.76
C ALA A 71 27.85 0.31 -26.07
N ARG A 72 27.59 -0.60 -25.13
CA ARG A 72 28.44 -1.77 -24.87
C ARG A 72 27.63 -2.92 -24.27
N ALA A 73 27.68 -4.02 -25.00
CA ALA A 73 27.14 -5.33 -24.67
C ALA A 73 27.79 -5.92 -23.41
N GLY A 74 26.99 -6.66 -22.65
CA GLY A 74 27.42 -7.47 -21.51
C GLY A 74 26.34 -8.46 -21.10
N ALA A 75 26.22 -9.55 -21.86
CA ALA A 75 25.75 -10.83 -21.32
C ALA A 75 26.71 -11.22 -20.18
N GLY A 76 26.34 -11.83 -19.06
CA GLY A 76 25.19 -12.64 -18.72
C GLY A 76 25.74 -13.75 -17.82
N LEU A 77 25.23 -13.88 -16.60
CA LEU A 77 25.36 -15.09 -15.79
C LEU A 77 24.24 -15.12 -14.76
N LEU A 78 23.22 -15.92 -15.09
CA LEU A 78 22.18 -16.40 -14.21
C LEU A 78 22.80 -17.33 -13.15
N VAL A 79 22.53 -17.06 -11.88
CA VAL A 79 22.66 -18.05 -10.81
C VAL A 79 21.26 -18.27 -10.24
N ILE A 80 20.66 -19.40 -10.61
CA ILE A 80 19.52 -19.98 -9.90
C ILE A 80 20.10 -21.07 -9.00
N ALA A 81 19.87 -20.98 -7.69
CA ALA A 81 19.21 -22.05 -6.91
C ALA A 81 19.32 -21.85 -5.39
N ALA A 82 18.12 -21.89 -4.78
CA ALA A 82 17.78 -22.56 -3.52
C ALA A 82 18.48 -22.13 -2.22
N ALA A 83 17.79 -21.31 -1.42
CA ALA A 83 17.96 -21.30 0.02
C ALA A 83 16.79 -22.02 0.69
N TRP A 84 17.14 -23.05 1.44
CA TRP A 84 16.27 -23.92 2.20
C TRP A 84 15.76 -23.21 3.46
N THR A 85 14.46 -23.29 3.76
CA THR A 85 13.93 -22.97 5.09
C THR A 85 14.23 -24.14 6.02
N ALA A 86 15.39 -24.09 6.67
CA ALA A 86 15.63 -24.84 7.89
C ALA A 86 15.07 -24.01 9.06
N ALA A 87 14.06 -24.53 9.74
CA ALA A 87 13.60 -23.98 11.01
C ALA A 87 14.73 -24.13 12.03
N VAL A 88 15.39 -23.02 12.40
CA VAL A 88 16.30 -22.99 13.54
C VAL A 88 15.44 -22.67 14.77
N VAL A 89 15.09 -23.71 15.51
CA VAL A 89 14.77 -23.53 16.93
C VAL A 89 16.09 -23.18 17.60
N VAL A 90 16.26 -21.92 18.02
CA VAL A 90 17.35 -21.53 18.91
C VAL A 90 16.99 -22.06 20.29
N ASP A 91 17.38 -23.31 20.55
CA ASP A 91 17.40 -23.85 21.91
C ASP A 91 18.80 -23.62 22.47
N THR A 92 18.88 -22.96 23.62
CA THR A 92 20.16 -22.74 24.31
C THR A 92 20.59 -24.07 24.94
N PRO A 93 21.87 -24.50 24.82
CA PRO A 93 22.25 -25.84 25.25
C PRO A 93 22.25 -25.93 26.78
N ASP A 94 21.31 -26.70 27.31
CA ASP A 94 21.26 -27.05 28.71
C ASP A 94 22.34 -28.09 29.05
N ARG A 95 23.23 -27.70 29.94
CA ARG A 95 24.33 -28.51 30.45
C ARG A 95 23.78 -29.41 31.56
N PRO A 96 23.98 -30.75 31.54
CA PRO A 96 23.45 -31.61 32.59
C PRO A 96 24.20 -31.36 33.91
N GLY A 97 23.50 -30.84 34.91
CA GLY A 97 23.93 -30.86 36.31
C GLY A 97 23.56 -32.18 36.99
N PRO A 98 24.19 -32.52 38.12
CA PRO A 98 23.62 -33.50 39.04
C PRO A 98 23.14 -32.86 40.35
N ARG A 99 21.99 -33.39 40.79
CA ARG A 99 21.41 -33.45 42.16
C ARG A 99 20.54 -32.29 42.67
N GLN A 100 19.24 -32.56 42.52
CA GLN A 100 18.15 -32.43 43.51
C GLN A 100 18.50 -31.84 44.89
N ALA A 101 17.83 -30.72 45.18
CA ALA A 101 17.18 -30.47 46.46
C ALA A 101 15.84 -29.77 46.19
N SER A 102 14.78 -30.18 46.89
CA SER A 102 13.48 -29.51 46.97
C SER A 102 13.18 -29.22 48.44
N PRO A 103 12.22 -28.34 48.81
CA PRO A 103 11.81 -27.08 48.20
C PRO A 103 11.84 -25.92 49.24
N THR A 104 11.87 -24.67 48.78
CA THR A 104 11.56 -23.49 49.62
C THR A 104 10.37 -22.77 48.98
N PRO A 105 9.31 -22.40 49.73
CA PRO A 105 8.17 -21.69 49.18
C PRO A 105 8.57 -20.24 48.95
N SER A 106 9.02 -19.94 47.74
CA SER A 106 9.22 -18.57 47.29
C SER A 106 7.92 -18.06 46.71
N VAL A 107 7.35 -17.09 47.42
CA VAL A 107 6.54 -15.95 46.98
C VAL A 107 6.19 -15.99 45.49
N GLY A 108 4.88 -15.96 45.19
CA GLY A 108 4.34 -15.92 43.83
C GLY A 108 5.07 -14.92 42.95
N ILE A 109 5.92 -15.46 42.08
CA ILE A 109 6.39 -14.78 40.90
C ILE A 109 5.18 -14.79 39.98
N GLU A 110 4.65 -13.60 39.68
CA GLU A 110 3.76 -13.38 38.54
C GLU A 110 4.26 -14.23 37.37
N ALA A 111 3.38 -15.06 36.81
CA ALA A 111 3.67 -15.75 35.56
C ALA A 111 4.22 -14.71 34.58
N PRO A 112 5.30 -15.01 33.82
CA PRO A 112 5.76 -14.08 32.81
C PRO A 112 4.54 -13.79 31.92
N VAL A 113 4.21 -12.50 31.77
CA VAL A 113 3.25 -12.04 30.77
C VAL A 113 3.63 -12.78 29.50
N GLU A 114 2.74 -13.62 28.97
CA GLU A 114 3.01 -14.40 27.76
C GLU A 114 3.29 -13.40 26.64
N GLY A 115 4.57 -13.08 26.44
CA GLY A 115 4.99 -12.08 25.46
C GLY A 115 4.65 -12.58 24.06
N ILE A 116 4.35 -11.64 23.16
CA ILE A 116 4.10 -11.93 21.75
C ILE A 116 5.26 -12.76 21.20
N ARG A 117 4.99 -13.97 20.71
CA ARG A 117 6.02 -14.80 20.07
C ARG A 117 6.20 -14.35 18.62
N LEU A 118 7.43 -14.09 18.19
CA LEU A 118 7.73 -13.86 16.77
C LEU A 118 7.95 -15.18 16.00
N VAL A 119 7.47 -15.22 14.76
CA VAL A 119 7.61 -16.33 13.81
C VAL A 119 8.06 -15.80 12.46
N ALA A 120 8.62 -16.67 11.61
CA ALA A 120 8.92 -16.31 10.24
C ALA A 120 7.62 -15.97 9.51
N ALA A 121 7.60 -14.82 8.83
CA ALA A 121 6.46 -14.41 8.02
C ALA A 121 6.51 -15.10 6.65
N GLU A 122 5.34 -15.48 6.14
CA GLU A 122 5.21 -15.98 4.77
C GLU A 122 5.36 -14.83 3.77
N ALA A 123 5.95 -15.12 2.60
CA ALA A 123 6.08 -14.12 1.55
C ALA A 123 4.69 -13.72 1.04
N VAL A 124 4.40 -12.42 1.09
CA VAL A 124 3.15 -11.85 0.62
C VAL A 124 3.17 -11.76 -0.89
N THR A 125 2.13 -12.29 -1.54
CA THR A 125 2.03 -12.32 -3.00
C THR A 125 0.69 -11.80 -3.49
N PHE A 126 0.71 -11.11 -4.63
CA PHE A 126 -0.46 -10.88 -5.47
C PHE A 126 -0.76 -12.14 -6.31
N PRO A 127 -2.02 -12.59 -6.42
CA PRO A 127 -2.33 -13.94 -6.91
C PRO A 127 -2.18 -14.14 -8.44
N LEU A 128 -2.13 -13.06 -9.23
CA LEU A 128 -2.11 -13.14 -10.69
C LEU A 128 -0.83 -12.53 -11.28
N SER A 129 -0.55 -12.88 -12.53
CA SER A 129 0.51 -12.28 -13.33
C SER A 129 -0.02 -11.88 -14.70
N VAL A 130 0.64 -10.92 -15.35
CA VAL A 130 0.49 -10.64 -16.79
C VAL A 130 1.74 -11.17 -17.51
N ASP A 131 1.57 -12.03 -18.52
CA ASP A 131 2.68 -12.72 -19.18
C ASP A 131 2.51 -12.74 -20.72
N PRO A 132 3.32 -11.98 -21.49
CA PRO A 132 4.35 -11.05 -21.03
C PRO A 132 3.74 -9.74 -20.48
N VAL A 133 4.38 -9.16 -19.47
CA VAL A 133 4.07 -7.77 -19.06
C VAL A 133 4.41 -6.83 -20.23
N PRO A 134 3.48 -5.96 -20.67
CA PRO A 134 3.79 -5.01 -21.74
C PRO A 134 4.97 -4.10 -21.39
N GLU A 135 5.80 -3.80 -22.38
CA GLU A 135 7.03 -3.03 -22.20
C GLU A 135 6.73 -1.63 -21.64
N GLY A 136 7.56 -1.18 -20.69
CA GLY A 136 7.47 0.16 -20.11
C GLY A 136 6.42 0.33 -19.00
N LEU A 137 5.67 -0.73 -18.65
CA LEU A 137 4.76 -0.71 -17.52
C LEU A 137 5.41 -1.27 -16.26
N THR A 138 5.12 -0.62 -15.13
CA THR A 138 5.52 -1.09 -13.80
C THR A 138 4.27 -1.48 -13.00
N PRO A 139 4.21 -2.71 -12.45
CA PRO A 139 3.10 -3.11 -11.60
C PRO A 139 3.22 -2.53 -10.20
N THR A 140 2.11 -2.08 -9.63
CA THR A 140 1.93 -1.93 -8.19
C THR A 140 0.75 -2.79 -7.74
N PHE A 141 0.83 -3.33 -6.52
CA PHE A 141 -0.16 -4.29 -6.04
C PHE A 141 -0.89 -3.74 -4.82
N SER A 142 -2.19 -4.01 -4.78
CA SER A 142 -3.05 -3.74 -3.65
C SER A 142 -3.93 -4.94 -3.32
N ARG A 143 -4.24 -5.06 -2.02
CA ARG A 143 -5.23 -5.97 -1.46
C ARG A 143 -5.97 -5.23 -0.37
N TRP A 144 -7.29 -5.22 -0.47
CA TRP A 144 -8.17 -4.54 0.47
C TRP A 144 -9.33 -5.46 0.88
N GLY A 145 -9.89 -5.22 2.06
CA GLY A 145 -11.06 -5.92 2.57
C GLY A 145 -10.83 -7.41 2.86
N GLY A 146 -11.93 -8.13 3.13
CA GLY A 146 -11.90 -9.56 3.41
C GLY A 146 -11.26 -9.96 4.74
N VAL A 147 -11.00 -9.00 5.62
CA VAL A 147 -10.43 -9.22 6.95
C VAL A 147 -11.24 -8.46 8.00
N ALA A 148 -11.20 -8.94 9.24
CA ALA A 148 -11.98 -8.35 10.33
C ALA A 148 -11.61 -6.89 10.64
N PHE A 149 -10.39 -6.46 10.31
CA PHE A 149 -9.95 -5.06 10.42
C PHE A 149 -10.68 -4.12 9.45
N TYR A 150 -11.19 -4.63 8.33
CA TYR A 150 -11.98 -3.88 7.34
C TYR A 150 -13.40 -4.45 7.26
N PRO A 151 -14.21 -4.31 8.33
CA PRO A 151 -15.52 -4.97 8.41
C PRO A 151 -16.45 -4.47 7.29
N GLY A 152 -17.10 -5.41 6.62
CA GLY A 152 -18.04 -5.12 5.53
C GLY A 152 -17.39 -4.73 4.20
N GLN A 153 -16.06 -4.63 4.12
CA GLN A 153 -15.38 -4.41 2.85
C GLN A 153 -15.07 -5.74 2.17
N PRO A 154 -15.49 -5.94 0.90
CA PRO A 154 -15.22 -7.17 0.18
C PRO A 154 -13.72 -7.32 -0.10
N LEU A 155 -13.24 -8.55 -0.17
CA LEU A 155 -11.86 -8.84 -0.56
C LEU A 155 -11.65 -8.44 -2.02
N VAL A 156 -10.70 -7.56 -2.28
CA VAL A 156 -10.31 -7.15 -3.64
C VAL A 156 -8.80 -7.21 -3.76
N PHE A 157 -8.32 -7.86 -4.81
CA PHE A 157 -6.94 -7.73 -5.26
C PHE A 157 -6.90 -6.81 -6.47
N SER A 158 -5.97 -5.87 -6.50
CA SER A 158 -5.75 -4.98 -7.65
C SER A 158 -4.27 -4.95 -8.01
N ALA A 159 -3.97 -5.02 -9.30
CA ALA A 159 -2.66 -4.71 -9.86
C ALA A 159 -2.80 -3.53 -10.82
N ASP A 160 -2.01 -2.50 -10.62
CA ASP A 160 -1.95 -1.31 -11.48
C ASP A 160 -0.66 -1.33 -12.29
N TYR A 161 -0.79 -1.47 -13.61
CA TYR A 161 0.32 -1.43 -14.53
C TYR A 161 0.32 -0.08 -15.22
N SER A 162 1.28 0.78 -14.88
CA SER A 162 1.35 2.15 -15.40
C SER A 162 2.72 2.51 -15.98
N SER A 163 2.75 3.41 -16.96
CA SER A 163 3.95 4.02 -17.53
C SER A 163 4.09 5.50 -17.14
N GLU A 164 5.28 6.06 -17.31
CA GLU A 164 5.53 7.51 -17.15
C GLU A 164 4.78 8.36 -18.19
N ASP A 165 4.40 7.78 -19.33
CA ASP A 165 3.70 8.46 -20.42
C ASP A 165 2.17 8.52 -20.19
N GLY A 166 1.68 7.86 -19.14
CA GLY A 166 0.26 7.84 -18.77
C GLY A 166 -0.54 6.69 -19.37
N ASP A 167 0.10 5.74 -20.05
CA ASP A 167 -0.55 4.49 -20.43
C ASP A 167 -0.72 3.61 -19.19
N ARG A 168 -1.90 2.99 -19.06
CA ARG A 168 -2.25 2.25 -17.85
C ARG A 168 -3.28 1.17 -18.11
N PHE A 169 -3.17 0.08 -17.36
CA PHE A 169 -4.32 -0.79 -17.12
C PHE A 169 -4.31 -1.32 -15.68
N LEU A 170 -5.51 -1.62 -15.18
CA LEU A 170 -5.75 -2.27 -13.90
C LEU A 170 -6.23 -3.69 -14.14
N VAL A 171 -5.70 -4.63 -13.38
CA VAL A 171 -6.24 -5.98 -13.24
C VAL A 171 -6.80 -6.14 -11.83
N ARG A 172 -8.09 -6.42 -11.70
CA ARG A 172 -8.72 -6.70 -10.41
C ARG A 172 -9.27 -8.11 -10.36
N LEU A 173 -9.25 -8.66 -9.16
CA LEU A 173 -9.79 -9.99 -8.85
C LEU A 173 -10.68 -9.89 -7.62
N PHE A 174 -11.88 -10.43 -7.76
CA PHE A 174 -12.94 -10.44 -6.78
C PHE A 174 -13.35 -11.88 -6.47
N PRO A 175 -13.70 -12.22 -5.21
CA PRO A 175 -14.22 -13.54 -4.86
C PRO A 175 -15.62 -13.80 -5.44
N ASP A 176 -16.43 -12.75 -5.56
CA ASP A 176 -17.82 -12.81 -6.03
C ASP A 176 -18.07 -11.72 -7.09
N ASP A 177 -19.26 -11.72 -7.69
CA ASP A 177 -19.65 -10.73 -8.69
C ASP A 177 -19.65 -9.30 -8.11
N PRO A 178 -18.74 -8.41 -8.52
CA PRO A 178 -18.64 -7.06 -7.96
C PRO A 178 -19.86 -6.19 -8.29
N ARG A 179 -20.70 -6.58 -9.26
CA ARG A 179 -21.96 -5.88 -9.57
C ARG A 179 -23.00 -6.04 -8.46
N ALA A 180 -22.86 -7.06 -7.63
CA ALA A 180 -23.75 -7.33 -6.50
C ALA A 180 -23.38 -6.56 -5.22
N TRP A 181 -22.35 -5.70 -5.25
CA TRP A 181 -21.84 -4.97 -4.09
C TRP A 181 -22.28 -3.50 -4.09
N PRO A 182 -23.52 -3.18 -3.66
CA PRO A 182 -23.95 -1.80 -3.52
C PRO A 182 -23.06 -1.06 -2.52
N ASP A 183 -22.77 0.22 -2.79
CA ASP A 183 -22.08 1.14 -1.87
C ASP A 183 -20.67 0.72 -1.43
N SER A 184 -20.05 -0.23 -2.13
CA SER A 184 -18.71 -0.76 -1.79
C SER A 184 -17.56 0.18 -2.17
N GLY A 185 -17.84 1.30 -2.85
CA GLY A 185 -16.81 2.16 -3.45
C GLY A 185 -16.10 1.54 -4.66
N TRP A 186 -16.33 0.25 -4.93
CA TRP A 186 -15.84 -0.46 -6.10
C TRP A 186 -16.85 -0.34 -7.24
N SER A 187 -16.70 0.68 -8.08
CA SER A 187 -17.55 0.81 -9.27
C SER A 187 -17.05 -0.06 -10.41
N VAL A 188 -17.99 -0.82 -11.00
CA VAL A 188 -17.81 -1.36 -12.35
C VAL A 188 -18.14 -0.24 -13.32
N ASP A 189 -17.11 0.44 -13.82
CA ASP A 189 -17.26 1.71 -14.53
C ASP A 189 -17.88 1.56 -15.92
N GLY A 190 -18.72 2.54 -16.28
CA GLY A 190 -19.31 2.70 -17.61
C GLY A 190 -20.54 1.84 -17.91
N PRO A 191 -21.40 2.26 -18.86
CA PRO A 191 -22.49 1.44 -19.40
C PRO A 191 -21.95 0.22 -20.14
N VAL A 192 -22.70 -0.88 -20.09
CA VAL A 192 -22.45 -2.06 -20.94
C VAL A 192 -22.70 -1.69 -22.39
N THR A 193 -21.70 -1.86 -23.25
CA THR A 193 -21.78 -1.57 -24.69
C THR A 193 -21.69 -2.83 -25.56
N GLY A 194 -21.28 -3.97 -24.99
CA GLY A 194 -21.22 -5.23 -25.71
C GLY A 194 -20.59 -6.35 -24.91
N THR A 195 -20.12 -7.38 -25.61
CA THR A 195 -19.43 -8.53 -25.03
C THR A 195 -18.24 -8.96 -25.89
N VAL A 196 -17.22 -9.54 -25.28
CA VAL A 196 -16.06 -10.12 -25.96
C VAL A 196 -15.67 -11.45 -25.32
N GLY A 197 -15.04 -12.35 -26.08
CA GLY A 197 -14.50 -13.60 -25.52
C GLY A 197 -13.13 -13.38 -24.87
N VAL A 198 -12.92 -13.95 -23.68
CA VAL A 198 -11.63 -14.00 -22.96
C VAL A 198 -11.45 -15.41 -22.44
N ASP A 199 -10.47 -16.15 -22.94
CA ASP A 199 -10.14 -17.53 -22.51
C ASP A 199 -11.35 -18.48 -22.41
N GLY A 200 -12.29 -18.37 -23.37
CA GLY A 200 -13.50 -19.18 -23.40
C GLY A 200 -14.63 -18.70 -22.50
N ALA A 201 -14.40 -17.69 -21.66
CA ALA A 201 -15.43 -16.95 -20.95
C ALA A 201 -15.96 -15.78 -21.79
N THR A 202 -17.19 -15.34 -21.49
CA THR A 202 -17.78 -14.13 -22.07
C THR A 202 -17.59 -12.97 -21.10
N ALA A 203 -16.86 -11.94 -21.53
CA ALA A 203 -16.67 -10.71 -20.78
C ALA A 203 -17.66 -9.63 -21.22
N GLU A 204 -18.26 -8.93 -20.26
CA GLU A 204 -18.97 -7.69 -20.52
C GLU A 204 -17.98 -6.59 -20.90
N VAL A 205 -18.26 -5.87 -21.97
CA VAL A 205 -17.52 -4.67 -22.38
C VAL A 205 -18.29 -3.46 -21.89
N ARG A 206 -17.62 -2.61 -21.13
CA ARG A 206 -18.13 -1.32 -20.66
C ARG A 206 -17.20 -0.22 -21.11
N GLN A 207 -17.76 0.89 -21.60
CA GLN A 207 -16.98 1.98 -22.16
C GLN A 207 -17.36 3.30 -21.51
N GLY A 208 -16.35 4.12 -21.22
CA GLY A 208 -16.53 5.52 -20.85
C GLY A 208 -15.60 6.42 -21.66
N ASP A 209 -15.48 7.67 -21.23
CA ASP A 209 -14.64 8.65 -21.91
C ASP A 209 -13.15 8.33 -21.66
N GLY A 210 -12.48 7.78 -22.68
CA GLY A 210 -11.04 7.48 -22.63
C GLY A 210 -10.65 6.16 -21.96
N TYR A 211 -11.62 5.32 -21.56
CA TYR A 211 -11.35 4.02 -20.95
C TYR A 211 -12.31 2.92 -21.41
N VAL A 212 -11.86 1.68 -21.25
CA VAL A 212 -12.68 0.47 -21.41
C VAL A 212 -12.53 -0.42 -20.18
N THR A 213 -13.60 -1.09 -19.79
CA THR A 213 -13.61 -2.12 -18.75
C THR A 213 -14.11 -3.43 -19.34
N LEU A 214 -13.37 -4.51 -19.12
CA LEU A 214 -13.81 -5.89 -19.30
C LEU A 214 -14.11 -6.48 -17.94
N LEU A 215 -15.27 -7.14 -17.77
CA LEU A 215 -15.64 -7.85 -16.55
C LEU A 215 -16.15 -9.24 -16.90
N TRP A 216 -15.61 -10.29 -16.28
CA TRP A 216 -16.04 -11.67 -16.51
C TRP A 216 -15.86 -12.56 -15.28
N GLU A 217 -16.65 -13.63 -15.25
CA GLU A 217 -16.48 -14.74 -14.33
C GLU A 217 -15.42 -15.70 -14.89
N ARG A 218 -14.42 -16.03 -14.07
CA ARG A 218 -13.39 -17.02 -14.37
C ARG A 218 -13.93 -18.44 -14.19
N PRO A 219 -13.28 -19.47 -14.77
CA PRO A 219 -13.72 -20.87 -14.61
C PRO A 219 -13.75 -21.40 -13.16
N ASP A 220 -13.06 -20.73 -12.24
CA ASP A 220 -13.02 -21.07 -10.81
C ASP A 220 -14.09 -20.33 -9.96
N GLY A 221 -14.97 -19.55 -10.60
CA GLY A 221 -16.05 -18.78 -9.97
C GLY A 221 -15.63 -17.40 -9.45
N ARG A 222 -14.34 -17.06 -9.46
CA ARG A 222 -13.87 -15.70 -9.14
C ARG A 222 -14.19 -14.75 -10.29
N TRP A 223 -14.28 -13.46 -10.00
CA TRP A 223 -14.52 -12.43 -11.01
C TRP A 223 -13.26 -11.64 -11.32
N SER A 224 -12.97 -11.44 -12.60
CA SER A 224 -11.85 -10.63 -13.06
C SER A 224 -12.34 -9.37 -13.77
N GLN A 225 -11.64 -8.27 -13.55
CA GLN A 225 -11.84 -7.01 -14.26
C GLN A 225 -10.51 -6.55 -14.87
N VAL A 226 -10.55 -6.11 -16.13
CA VAL A 226 -9.48 -5.32 -16.74
C VAL A 226 -10.04 -3.94 -17.05
N LEU A 227 -9.46 -2.89 -16.48
CA LEU A 227 -9.73 -1.50 -16.86
C LEU A 227 -8.51 -0.99 -17.63
N GLY A 228 -8.69 -0.56 -18.87
CA GLY A 228 -7.63 0.00 -19.70
C GLY A 228 -7.84 1.49 -19.98
N GLU A 229 -6.74 2.24 -19.95
CA GLU A 229 -6.65 3.67 -20.25
C GLU A 229 -5.53 3.92 -21.27
N GLY A 230 -5.55 5.07 -21.96
CA GLY A 230 -4.51 5.42 -22.94
C GLY A 230 -4.43 4.41 -24.08
N ALA A 231 -3.25 3.86 -24.35
CA ALA A 231 -3.04 2.79 -25.32
C ALA A 231 -3.89 1.53 -25.06
N TYR A 232 -4.36 1.33 -23.83
CA TYR A 232 -5.20 0.19 -23.43
C TYR A 232 -6.69 0.54 -23.37
N GLY A 233 -7.09 1.77 -23.68
CA GLY A 233 -8.48 2.23 -23.64
C GLY A 233 -9.41 1.64 -24.71
N GLY A 234 -8.88 0.82 -25.62
CA GLY A 234 -9.66 0.12 -26.66
C GLY A 234 -9.97 -1.32 -26.28
N THR A 235 -11.17 -1.81 -26.65
CA THR A 235 -11.65 -3.17 -26.33
C THR A 235 -10.66 -4.27 -26.72
N GLU A 236 -10.06 -4.21 -27.91
CA GLU A 236 -9.08 -5.23 -28.36
C GLU A 236 -7.79 -5.21 -27.53
N ALA A 237 -7.32 -4.03 -27.13
CA ALA A 237 -6.13 -3.90 -26.30
C ALA A 237 -6.38 -4.44 -24.88
N ALA A 238 -7.52 -4.07 -24.28
CA ALA A 238 -7.93 -4.60 -22.97
C ALA A 238 -8.17 -6.12 -23.02
N ARG A 239 -8.70 -6.64 -24.14
CA ARG A 239 -8.86 -8.08 -24.35
C ARG A 239 -7.51 -8.78 -24.41
N ALA A 240 -6.54 -8.25 -25.15
CA ALA A 240 -5.20 -8.81 -25.22
C ALA A 240 -4.53 -8.85 -23.82
N VAL A 241 -4.73 -7.81 -23.00
CA VAL A 241 -4.32 -7.84 -21.59
C VAL A 241 -5.04 -8.96 -20.84
N ALA A 242 -6.37 -9.05 -20.95
CA ALA A 242 -7.16 -10.06 -20.26
C ALA A 242 -6.72 -11.51 -20.58
N GLU A 243 -6.43 -11.80 -21.85
CA GLU A 243 -5.93 -13.09 -22.33
C GLU A 243 -4.47 -13.40 -21.91
N SER A 244 -3.73 -12.39 -21.43
CA SER A 244 -2.36 -12.58 -20.92
C SER A 244 -2.29 -12.76 -19.39
N ILE A 245 -3.43 -12.71 -18.71
CA ILE A 245 -3.50 -12.94 -17.26
C ILE A 245 -3.36 -14.43 -16.96
N VAL A 246 -2.39 -14.77 -16.10
CA VAL A 246 -2.14 -16.15 -15.66
C VAL A 246 -2.21 -16.26 -14.14
N ASP A 247 -2.70 -17.40 -13.64
CA ASP A 247 -2.73 -17.74 -12.21
C ASP A 247 -1.32 -18.10 -11.70
N ARG A 248 -0.46 -17.07 -11.60
CA ARG A 248 0.91 -17.18 -11.11
C ARG A 248 1.12 -16.08 -10.06
N PRO A 249 1.34 -16.44 -8.79
CA PRO A 249 1.60 -15.45 -7.75
C PRO A 249 2.87 -14.63 -8.02
N GLN A 250 2.81 -13.34 -7.72
CA GLN A 250 3.94 -12.41 -7.77
C GLN A 250 4.22 -11.85 -6.37
N PRO A 251 5.48 -11.75 -5.93
CA PRO A 251 5.79 -11.12 -4.66
C PRO A 251 5.38 -9.65 -4.68
N VAL A 252 4.76 -9.16 -3.60
CA VAL A 252 4.55 -7.71 -3.43
C VAL A 252 5.84 -7.05 -2.99
N GLY A 253 5.98 -5.74 -3.25
CA GLY A 253 7.26 -5.06 -3.09
C GLY A 253 7.76 -4.98 -1.64
N LEU A 254 6.86 -4.79 -0.67
CA LEU A 254 7.20 -4.78 0.75
C LEU A 254 6.96 -6.15 1.39
N GLN A 255 7.87 -6.59 2.25
CA GLN A 255 7.75 -7.86 2.96
C GLN A 255 8.16 -7.72 4.42
N PHE A 256 7.51 -8.50 5.27
CA PHE A 256 7.99 -8.83 6.61
C PHE A 256 8.78 -10.15 6.53
N GLY A 257 9.93 -10.24 7.21
CA GLY A 257 10.59 -11.53 7.46
C GLY A 257 10.21 -12.16 8.81
N LEU A 258 9.78 -11.34 9.77
CA LEU A 258 9.19 -11.77 11.04
C LEU A 258 7.83 -11.13 11.27
N ALA A 259 6.93 -11.89 11.87
CA ALA A 259 5.63 -11.44 12.33
C ALA A 259 5.33 -11.99 13.74
N PRO A 260 4.50 -11.30 14.53
CA PRO A 260 3.83 -11.93 15.67
C PRO A 260 3.09 -13.22 15.26
N ALA A 261 3.13 -14.25 16.11
CA ALA A 261 2.42 -15.50 15.89
C ALA A 261 0.90 -15.27 15.96
N GLY A 262 0.14 -15.90 15.04
CA GLY A 262 -1.31 -15.72 14.96
C GLY A 262 -1.73 -14.39 14.36
N TRP A 263 -0.93 -13.86 13.43
CA TRP A 263 -1.24 -12.65 12.67
C TRP A 263 -1.27 -12.97 11.19
N SER A 264 -2.24 -12.38 10.49
CA SER A 264 -2.49 -12.57 9.06
C SER A 264 -2.34 -11.27 8.29
N ILE A 265 -2.23 -11.35 6.97
CA ILE A 265 -2.19 -10.15 6.11
C ILE A 265 -3.52 -9.41 6.25
N GLY A 266 -3.47 -8.15 6.70
CA GLY A 266 -4.61 -7.24 6.75
C GLY A 266 -4.89 -6.62 5.38
N GLY A 267 -3.84 -6.21 4.69
CA GLY A 267 -3.92 -5.55 3.39
C GLY A 267 -2.55 -5.11 2.91
N TYR A 268 -2.46 -4.70 1.66
CA TYR A 268 -1.30 -3.99 1.13
C TYR A 268 -1.80 -2.99 0.09
N GLU A 269 -1.10 -1.88 -0.09
CA GLU A 269 -1.57 -0.81 -0.97
C GLU A 269 -0.43 -0.27 -1.81
N GLU A 270 -0.62 -0.28 -3.14
CA GLU A 270 0.27 0.28 -4.15
C GLU A 270 1.74 -0.17 -4.02
N SER A 271 1.97 -1.37 -3.49
CA SER A 271 3.32 -1.85 -3.11
C SER A 271 4.09 -0.89 -2.17
N ARG A 272 3.37 -0.03 -1.44
CA ARG A 272 3.88 1.04 -0.59
C ARG A 272 3.49 0.91 0.87
N SER A 273 2.46 0.15 1.18
CA SER A 273 2.16 -0.27 2.54
C SER A 273 1.82 -1.75 2.61
N LEU A 274 2.08 -2.37 3.75
CA LEU A 274 1.74 -3.74 4.08
C LEU A 274 1.32 -3.82 5.54
N ASP A 275 0.16 -4.42 5.77
CA ASP A 275 -0.46 -4.57 7.08
C ASP A 275 -0.52 -6.04 7.48
N LEU A 276 -0.13 -6.33 8.71
CA LEU A 276 -0.48 -7.56 9.41
C LEU A 276 -1.46 -7.23 10.54
N VAL A 277 -2.45 -8.08 10.75
CA VAL A 277 -3.49 -7.95 11.76
C VAL A 277 -3.55 -9.20 12.62
N SER A 278 -3.78 -9.04 13.92
CA SER A 278 -3.94 -10.18 14.82
C SER A 278 -5.22 -10.96 14.51
N ASP A 279 -5.12 -12.29 14.46
CA ASP A 279 -6.24 -13.18 14.19
C ASP A 279 -7.24 -13.22 15.37
N THR A 280 -6.76 -12.91 16.59
CA THR A 280 -7.55 -12.95 17.82
C THR A 280 -8.06 -11.57 18.25
N ASP A 281 -7.34 -10.50 17.90
CA ASP A 281 -7.76 -9.12 18.13
C ASP A 281 -7.49 -8.26 16.89
N PRO A 282 -8.44 -8.18 15.96
CA PRO A 282 -8.25 -7.46 14.70
C PRO A 282 -7.95 -5.97 14.85
N GLN A 283 -8.15 -5.36 16.03
CA GLN A 283 -7.76 -3.96 16.26
C GLN A 283 -6.23 -3.80 16.41
N GLN A 284 -5.50 -4.88 16.67
CA GLN A 284 -4.04 -4.86 16.69
C GLN A 284 -3.48 -4.97 15.27
N LEU A 285 -2.75 -3.93 14.86
CA LEU A 285 -2.19 -3.74 13.53
C LEU A 285 -0.69 -3.51 13.58
N LEU A 286 0.04 -4.15 12.67
CA LEU A 286 1.44 -3.93 12.39
C LEU A 286 1.52 -3.45 10.95
N ARG A 287 1.87 -2.18 10.75
CA ARG A 287 1.90 -1.53 9.45
C ARG A 287 3.32 -1.16 9.07
N LEU A 288 3.74 -1.59 7.88
CA LEU A 288 4.96 -1.16 7.22
C LEU A 288 4.59 -0.27 6.04
N SER A 289 5.15 0.94 5.97
CA SER A 289 4.92 1.87 4.87
C SER A 289 6.22 2.47 4.35
N LEU A 290 6.31 2.72 3.05
CA LEU A 290 7.34 3.58 2.47
C LEU A 290 7.03 5.05 2.74
N ILE A 291 8.03 5.83 3.11
CA ILE A 291 7.88 7.27 3.39
C ILE A 291 8.99 8.09 2.72
N GLY A 292 8.79 9.40 2.64
CA GLY A 292 9.85 10.37 2.31
C GLY A 292 10.33 10.41 0.85
N ARG A 293 9.64 9.73 -0.09
CA ARG A 293 9.96 9.84 -1.53
C ARG A 293 9.75 11.27 -2.07
N GLU A 294 8.79 11.97 -1.48
CA GLU A 294 8.39 13.32 -1.86
C GLU A 294 8.38 14.17 -0.58
N GLY A 295 9.09 15.30 -0.54
CA GLY A 295 8.98 16.25 0.59
C GLY A 295 10.21 16.43 1.50
N GLY A 296 11.36 15.83 1.19
CA GLY A 296 12.61 16.12 1.92
C GLY A 296 12.63 15.64 3.38
N LEU A 297 11.74 14.72 3.73
CA LEU A 297 11.73 14.04 5.02
C LEU A 297 13.08 13.35 5.26
N THR A 298 13.57 13.39 6.50
CA THR A 298 14.78 12.69 6.93
C THR A 298 14.48 11.82 8.15
N ILE A 299 15.37 10.89 8.47
CA ILE A 299 15.26 10.05 9.68
C ILE A 299 15.04 10.90 10.93
N ASP A 300 15.72 12.05 11.05
CA ASP A 300 15.61 12.95 12.20
C ASP A 300 14.32 13.76 12.24
N THR A 301 13.72 14.02 11.09
CA THR A 301 12.51 14.86 11.00
C THR A 301 11.23 14.07 10.92
N ALA A 302 11.30 12.77 10.61
CA ALA A 302 10.13 11.93 10.35
C ALA A 302 9.19 11.73 11.55
N LEU A 303 9.69 11.92 12.78
CA LEU A 303 8.90 11.81 14.01
C LEU A 303 8.73 13.15 14.74
N LEU A 304 9.13 14.27 14.12
CA LEU A 304 8.96 15.60 14.73
C LEU A 304 7.50 16.04 14.70
N GLY A 305 7.02 16.56 15.83
CA GLY A 305 5.65 17.08 15.96
C GLY A 305 4.61 16.01 16.31
N GLU A 306 5.02 14.76 16.51
CA GLU A 306 4.15 13.71 17.04
C GLU A 306 4.02 13.85 18.57
N ASP A 307 2.79 13.68 19.08
CA ASP A 307 2.50 13.62 20.51
C ASP A 307 3.05 12.31 21.06
N SER A 308 4.29 12.36 21.56
CA SER A 308 5.03 11.19 22.00
C SER A 308 5.14 11.15 23.52
N VAL A 309 4.98 9.95 24.09
CA VAL A 309 5.09 9.69 25.54
C VAL A 309 6.49 10.10 26.06
N GLY A 310 7.49 10.09 25.17
CA GLY A 310 8.84 10.57 25.42
C GLY A 310 9.58 10.89 24.13
N PRO A 311 10.79 11.48 24.21
CA PRO A 311 11.54 11.85 23.01
C PRO A 311 11.88 10.62 22.17
N ALA A 312 11.87 10.79 20.85
CA ALA A 312 12.34 9.76 19.94
C ALA A 312 13.79 9.37 20.27
N VAL A 313 14.05 8.08 20.41
CA VAL A 313 15.36 7.54 20.74
C VAL A 313 16.10 7.09 19.48
N PRO A 314 17.43 7.30 19.40
CA PRO A 314 18.23 6.76 18.31
C PRO A 314 18.36 5.25 18.46
N VAL A 315 18.13 4.53 17.37
CA VAL A 315 18.34 3.08 17.26
C VAL A 315 19.09 2.76 15.96
N THR A 316 19.48 1.50 15.79
CA THR A 316 20.09 1.01 14.56
C THR A 316 19.20 -0.07 13.97
N VAL A 317 18.93 0.02 12.67
CA VAL A 317 18.22 -1.00 11.90
C VAL A 317 18.98 -1.26 10.61
N LYS A 318 19.31 -2.52 10.32
CA LYS A 318 20.09 -2.96 9.15
C LYS A 318 21.46 -2.27 9.07
N GLY A 319 22.05 -1.97 10.24
CA GLY A 319 23.30 -1.22 10.35
C GLY A 319 23.20 0.27 10.00
N LEU A 320 21.99 0.80 9.78
CA LEU A 320 21.72 2.20 9.47
C LEU A 320 21.06 2.91 10.66
N GLU A 321 21.21 4.23 10.72
CA GLU A 321 20.54 5.03 11.74
C GLU A 321 19.02 5.00 11.57
N ALA A 322 18.32 4.89 12.70
CA ALA A 322 16.87 4.88 12.77
C ALA A 322 16.39 5.67 14.00
N ARG A 323 15.09 5.95 14.07
CA ARG A 323 14.44 6.58 15.21
C ARG A 323 13.25 5.75 15.66
N LEU A 324 13.08 5.65 16.96
CA LEU A 324 11.96 4.95 17.60
C LEU A 324 11.29 5.89 18.59
N ALA A 325 9.96 5.96 18.57
CA ALA A 325 9.17 6.67 19.56
C ALA A 325 7.94 5.85 19.95
N LEU A 326 7.55 5.95 21.22
CA LEU A 326 6.21 5.57 21.66
C LEU A 326 5.32 6.81 21.50
N VAL A 327 4.26 6.69 20.72
CA VAL A 327 3.33 7.77 20.39
C VAL A 327 2.06 7.59 21.22
N GLU A 328 1.57 8.69 21.78
CA GLU A 328 0.34 8.72 22.56
C GLU A 328 -0.86 8.38 21.66
N GLY A 329 -1.72 7.51 22.17
CA GLY A 329 -2.92 7.06 21.46
C GLY A 329 -3.91 6.37 22.40
N ASP A 330 -4.99 5.84 21.82
CA ASP A 330 -5.91 4.96 22.54
C ASP A 330 -6.05 3.63 21.79
N PRO A 331 -5.17 2.64 22.07
CA PRO A 331 -3.99 2.68 22.96
C PRO A 331 -2.75 3.35 22.34
N ASP A 332 -1.73 3.58 23.16
CA ASP A 332 -0.39 3.97 22.69
C ASP A 332 0.17 2.95 21.68
N PHE A 333 1.05 3.43 20.79
CA PHE A 333 1.65 2.61 19.76
C PHE A 333 3.08 3.02 19.44
N TRP A 334 3.87 2.07 18.98
CA TRP A 334 5.23 2.33 18.53
C TRP A 334 5.26 2.88 17.11
N ARG A 335 6.16 3.83 16.88
CA ARG A 335 6.61 4.22 15.53
C ARG A 335 8.13 4.09 15.42
N LEU A 336 8.56 3.30 14.45
CA LEU A 336 9.96 3.18 14.07
C LEU A 336 10.14 3.70 12.65
N VAL A 337 11.06 4.64 12.46
CA VAL A 337 11.48 5.11 11.14
C VAL A 337 12.88 4.60 10.87
N GLY A 338 13.03 3.89 9.75
CA GLY A 338 14.30 3.35 9.27
C GLY A 338 14.53 3.61 7.80
N GLN A 339 15.66 3.13 7.29
CA GLN A 339 16.05 3.25 5.89
C GLN A 339 16.44 1.89 5.33
N PHE A 340 16.02 1.60 4.09
CA PHE A 340 16.56 0.47 3.34
C PHE A 340 17.96 0.82 2.80
N PRO A 341 18.85 -0.17 2.62
CA PRO A 341 20.20 0.06 2.07
C PRO A 341 20.22 0.82 0.73
N ASP A 342 19.19 0.64 -0.09
CA ASP A 342 19.07 1.28 -1.40
C ASP A 342 18.50 2.71 -1.35
N GLY A 343 18.21 3.22 -0.15
CA GLY A 343 17.85 4.62 0.08
C GLY A 343 16.41 4.91 0.53
N PRO A 344 15.35 4.20 0.10
CA PRO A 344 14.00 4.49 0.57
C PRO A 344 13.86 4.38 2.09
N MET A 345 13.13 5.31 2.70
CA MET A 345 12.79 5.23 4.11
C MET A 345 11.50 4.43 4.30
N PHE A 346 11.36 3.83 5.47
CA PHE A 346 10.14 3.16 5.88
C PHE A 346 9.70 3.59 7.28
N LEU A 347 8.39 3.54 7.50
CA LEU A 347 7.74 3.67 8.80
C LEU A 347 7.15 2.31 9.17
N LEU A 348 7.51 1.82 10.35
CA LEU A 348 6.89 0.65 10.99
C LEU A 348 6.07 1.12 12.18
N VAL A 349 4.78 0.82 12.19
CA VAL A 349 3.84 1.10 13.27
C VAL A 349 3.42 -0.22 13.90
N ALA A 350 3.47 -0.33 15.23
CA ALA A 350 3.12 -1.54 15.97
C ALA A 350 2.35 -1.20 17.25
N PRO A 351 1.49 -2.10 17.77
CA PRO A 351 0.83 -1.85 19.06
C PRO A 351 1.86 -1.85 20.20
N GLN A 352 1.55 -1.18 21.31
CA GLN A 352 2.43 -1.13 22.49
C GLN A 352 2.76 -2.50 23.08
N ASP A 353 1.93 -3.52 22.84
CA ASP A 353 2.14 -4.90 23.30
C ASP A 353 3.36 -5.58 22.64
N VAL A 354 3.79 -5.09 21.47
CA VAL A 354 5.05 -5.52 20.85
C VAL A 354 6.19 -4.79 21.56
N THR A 355 7.15 -5.53 22.13
CA THR A 355 8.26 -4.89 22.84
C THR A 355 9.19 -4.15 21.88
N GLN A 356 9.97 -3.21 22.40
CA GLN A 356 11.00 -2.51 21.62
C GLN A 356 11.97 -3.50 20.94
N GLU A 357 12.43 -4.54 21.65
CA GLU A 357 13.34 -5.55 21.10
C GLU A 357 12.69 -6.33 19.95
N GLN A 358 11.40 -6.67 20.10
CA GLN A 358 10.64 -7.38 19.06
C GLN A 358 10.43 -6.50 17.84
N LEU A 359 10.09 -5.22 18.04
CA LEU A 359 9.93 -4.25 16.96
C LEU A 359 11.22 -4.07 16.16
N LEU A 360 12.36 -3.97 16.85
CA LEU A 360 13.67 -3.92 16.21
C LEU A 360 13.98 -5.20 15.44
N ALA A 361 13.67 -6.38 16.02
CA ALA A 361 13.85 -7.66 15.33
C ALA A 361 13.00 -7.77 14.05
N ILE A 362 11.76 -7.27 14.07
CA ILE A 362 10.89 -7.18 12.89
C ILE A 362 11.50 -6.23 11.86
N ALA A 363 11.89 -5.01 12.28
CA ALA A 363 12.46 -3.99 11.42
C ALA A 363 13.78 -4.43 10.75
N GLU A 364 14.59 -5.24 11.43
CA GLU A 364 15.79 -5.84 10.84
C GLU A 364 15.48 -6.78 9.66
N GLN A 365 14.27 -7.34 9.60
CA GLN A 365 13.87 -8.32 8.58
C GLN A 365 12.86 -7.80 7.55
N VAL A 366 12.48 -6.52 7.57
CA VAL A 366 11.66 -5.97 6.48
C VAL A 366 12.48 -5.88 5.19
N THR A 367 11.87 -6.13 4.04
CA THR A 367 12.53 -5.95 2.73
C THR A 367 11.66 -5.15 1.78
N TYR A 368 12.32 -4.47 0.83
CA TYR A 368 11.67 -3.75 -0.25
C TYR A 368 12.29 -4.15 -1.59
N THR A 369 11.46 -4.56 -2.53
CA THR A 369 11.81 -4.81 -3.94
C THR A 369 10.84 -4.00 -4.81
N PRO A 370 11.30 -2.93 -5.46
CA PRO A 370 10.45 -2.01 -6.23
C PRO A 370 9.80 -2.66 -7.45
#